data_AF-M3GD93-F1
#
_entry.id   AF-M3GD93-F1
#
_cell.length_a   1.000
_cell.length_b   1.000
_cell.length_c   1.000
_cell.angle_alpha   90.00
_cell.angle_beta   90.00
_cell.angle_gamma   90.00
#
_symmetry.space_group_name_H-M   'P 1'
#
loop_
_entity.id
_entity.type
_entity.pdbx_description
1 polymer ?
#
loop_
_entity_poly.entity_id
_entity_poly.type
_entity_poly.pdbx_seq_one_letter_code
_entity_poly.pdbx_strand_id
1 'polypeptide(L)' 'MKIEFQKTLVLVSVSLGNPGDLTARARELLEHSDILIGEESQITSKLLKSILVSKQFFFVMNILLPKKLEILGKW' A
#
# COMPACT_ATOMS: atom_id res chain seq x y z
N MET A 1 18.12 4.17 6.35
CA MET A 1 17.74 5.33 7.19
C MET A 1 16.41 4.96 7.81
N LYS A 2 16.24 4.97 9.14
CA LYS A 2 14.95 4.58 9.74
C LYS A 2 13.96 5.71 9.49
N ILE A 3 13.00 5.50 8.61
CA ILE A 3 11.97 6.51 8.33
C ILE A 3 10.90 6.37 9.42
N GLU A 4 10.84 7.33 10.35
CA GLU A 4 9.77 7.44 11.33
C GLU A 4 8.70 8.41 10.82
N PHE A 5 7.51 7.90 10.56
CA PHE A 5 6.34 8.70 10.22
C PHE A 5 5.39 8.74 11.41
N GLN A 6 5.12 9.92 11.97
CA GLN A 6 3.97 10.09 12.86
C GLN A 6 2.73 10.31 12.00
N LYS A 7 1.81 9.33 11.98
CA LYS A 7 0.47 9.40 11.35
C LYS A 7 0.47 10.01 9.94
N THR A 8 1.27 9.45 9.03
CA THR A 8 1.43 9.98 7.68
C THR A 8 0.68 9.14 6.65
N LEU A 9 -0.12 9.80 5.81
CA LEU A 9 -0.67 9.20 4.60
C LEU A 9 0.31 9.44 3.44
N VAL A 10 0.74 8.38 2.78
CA VAL A 10 1.65 8.45 1.63
C VAL A 10 0.97 7.84 0.42
N LEU A 11 0.94 8.60 -0.68
CA LEU A 11 0.55 8.10 -2.00
C LEU A 11 1.78 7.49 -2.67
N VAL A 12 1.69 6.22 -3.03
CA VAL A 12 2.76 5.47 -3.69
C VAL A 12 2.30 5.10 -5.09
N SER A 13 3.03 5.57 -6.11
CA SER A 13 2.87 5.06 -7.48
C SER A 13 3.56 3.70 -7.60
N VAL A 14 2.92 2.78 -8.31
CA VAL A 14 3.42 1.43 -8.55
C VAL A 14 3.67 1.19 -10.03
N SER A 15 4.46 0.16 -10.36
CA SER A 15 4.76 -0.18 -11.76
C SER A 15 3.51 -0.58 -12.54
N LEU A 16 3.44 -0.24 -13.81
CA LEU A 16 2.35 -0.61 -14.73
C LEU A 16 2.57 -1.98 -15.42
N GLY A 17 3.43 -2.84 -14.87
CA GLY A 17 3.69 -4.18 -15.41
C GLY A 17 5.17 -4.57 -15.45
N ASN A 18 6.09 -3.61 -15.32
CA ASN A 18 7.51 -3.88 -15.16
C ASN A 18 7.96 -3.69 -13.69
N PRO A 19 8.23 -4.76 -12.92
CA PRO A 19 8.65 -4.64 -11.53
C PRO A 19 9.91 -3.79 -11.31
N GLY A 20 10.77 -3.67 -12.34
CA GLY A 20 11.98 -2.84 -12.30
C GLY A 20 11.71 -1.34 -12.19
N ASP A 21 10.49 -0.89 -12.50
CA ASP A 21 10.11 0.53 -12.41
C ASP A 21 9.78 0.95 -10.96
N LEU A 22 9.65 -0.01 -10.04
CA LEU A 22 9.39 0.29 -8.65
C LEU A 22 10.63 0.92 -8.01
N THR A 23 10.51 2.18 -7.61
CA THR A 23 11.62 2.89 -6.95
C THR A 23 11.97 2.23 -5.61
N ALA A 24 13.25 2.32 -5.22
CA ALA A 24 13.71 1.83 -3.92
C ALA A 24 12.91 2.44 -2.76
N ARG A 25 12.56 3.73 -2.84
CA ARG A 25 11.72 4.42 -1.85
C ARG A 25 10.30 3.86 -1.80
N ALA A 26 9.67 3.61 -2.94
CA ALA A 26 8.34 3.02 -2.99
C ALA A 26 8.34 1.64 -2.33
N ARG A 27 9.34 0.80 -2.62
CA ARG A 27 9.52 -0.50 -1.96
C ARG A 27 9.64 -0.36 -0.45
N GLU A 28 10.52 0.51 0.04
CA GLU A 28 10.74 0.73 1.47
C GLU A 28 9.45 1.21 2.18
N LEU A 29 8.67 2.08 1.53
CA LEU A 29 7.36 2.52 2.04
C LEU A 29 6.34 1.38 2.12
N LEU A 30 6.24 0.54 1.08
CA LEU A 30 5.35 -0.63 1.06
C LEU A 30 5.74 -1.67 2.13
N GLU A 31 7.02 -1.81 2.42
CA GLU A 31 7.56 -2.77 3.40
C GLU A 31 7.39 -2.29 4.85
N HIS A 32 7.43 -0.98 5.10
CA HIS A 32 7.38 -0.42 6.45
C HIS A 32 6.06 0.23 6.85
N SER A 33 5.12 0.47 5.92
CA SER A 33 3.81 1.05 6.26
C SER A 33 3.00 0.18 7.22
N ASP A 34 2.38 0.76 8.24
CA ASP A 34 1.47 0.01 9.14
C ASP A 34 0.22 -0.50 8.42
N ILE A 35 -0.32 0.32 7.53
CA ILE A 35 -1.54 0.04 6.76
C ILE A 35 -1.24 0.24 5.28
N LEU A 36 -1.56 -0.76 4.47
CA LEU A 36 -1.53 -0.67 3.01
C LEU A 36 -2.95 -0.63 2.47
N ILE A 37 -3.24 0.37 1.63
CA ILE A 37 -4.54 0.57 0.98
C ILE A 37 -4.33 0.63 -0.52
N GLY A 38 -5.27 0.12 -1.30
CA GLY A 38 -5.19 0.19 -2.75
C GLY A 38 -6.41 -0.36 -3.45
N GLU A 39 -6.38 -0.20 -4.77
CA GLU A 39 -7.58 -0.24 -5.59
C GLU A 39 -7.97 -1.65 -6.00
N GLU A 40 -7.00 -2.50 -6.37
CA GLU A 40 -7.29 -3.84 -6.90
C GLU A 40 -6.46 -4.91 -6.19
N SER A 41 -7.15 -5.89 -5.60
CA SER A 41 -6.53 -6.94 -4.79
C SER A 41 -5.58 -7.82 -5.62
N GLN A 42 -5.95 -8.16 -6.86
CA GLN A 42 -5.12 -9.03 -7.70
C GLN A 42 -3.82 -8.35 -8.14
N ILE A 43 -3.90 -7.09 -8.57
CA ILE A 43 -2.73 -6.31 -9.01
C ILE A 43 -1.80 -6.04 -7.82
N THR A 44 -2.35 -5.55 -6.71
CA THR A 44 -1.55 -5.23 -5.52
C THR A 44 -0.92 -6.49 -4.92
N SER A 45 -1.65 -7.60 -4.87
CA SER A 45 -1.10 -8.87 -4.36
C SER A 45 0.03 -9.42 -5.25
N LYS A 46 -0.08 -9.29 -6.58
CA LYS A 46 1.00 -9.70 -7.50
C LYS A 46 2.25 -8.84 -7.30
N LEU A 47 2.08 -7.53 -7.15
CA LEU A 47 3.18 -6.61 -6.86
C LEU A 47 3.85 -6.97 -5.52
N LEU A 48 3.09 -7.09 -4.43
CA LEU A 48 3.66 -7.40 -3.12
C LEU A 48 4.43 -8.73 -3.12
N LYS A 49 3.89 -9.75 -3.80
CA LYS A 49 4.58 -11.03 -3.99
C LYS A 49 5.87 -10.89 -4.78
N SER A 50 5.90 -10.09 -5.85
CA SER A 50 7.10 -9.93 -6.69
C SER A 50 8.24 -9.23 -5.95
N ILE A 51 7.93 -8.41 -4.94
CA ILE A 51 8.92 -7.73 -4.09
C ILE A 51 9.16 -8.41 -2.75
N LEU A 52 8.60 -9.61 -2.54
CA LEU A 52 8.71 -10.42 -1.32
C LEU A 52 8.18 -9.70 -0.06
N VAL A 53 7.20 -8.81 -0.21
CA VAL A 53 6.54 -8.13 0.90
C VAL A 53 5.29 -8.90 1.29
N SER A 54 5.25 -9.42 2.52
CA SER A 54 4.08 -10.07 3.10
C SER A 54 3.38 -9.11 4.07
N LYS A 55 2.45 -8.31 3.55
CA LYS A 55 1.59 -7.43 4.37
C LYS A 55 0.11 -7.65 4.11
N GLN A 56 -0.68 -7.41 5.16
CA GLN A 56 -2.12 -7.28 5.03
C GLN A 56 -2.45 -5.97 4.31
N PHE A 57 -3.42 -6.04 3.41
CA PHE A 57 -3.82 -4.94 2.56
C PHE A 57 -5.33 -4.76 2.60
N PHE A 58 -5.77 -3.51 2.60
CA PHE A 58 -7.17 -3.13 2.55
C PHE A 58 -7.56 -2.73 1.12
N PHE A 59 -8.40 -3.57 0.51
CA PHE A 59 -9.07 -3.24 -0.74
C PHE A 59 -10.06 -2.09 -0.54
N VAL A 60 -9.89 -1.05 -1.34
CA VAL A 60 -10.73 0.14 -1.38
C VAL A 60 -11.14 0.41 -2.82
N MET A 61 -12.44 0.24 -3.12
CA MET A 61 -13.06 0.61 -4.38
C MET A 61 -13.80 1.95 -4.20
N ASN A 62 -13.91 2.76 -5.26
CA ASN A 62 -14.50 4.11 -5.23
C ASN A 62 -15.87 4.21 -4.49
N ILE A 63 -16.68 3.16 -4.49
CA ILE A 63 -18.02 3.12 -3.85
C ILE A 63 -17.96 2.80 -2.34
N LEU A 64 -16.84 2.26 -1.85
CA LEU A 64 -16.67 1.79 -0.47
C LEU A 64 -15.82 2.74 0.40
N LEU A 65 -15.36 3.87 -0.16
CA LEU A 65 -14.41 4.80 0.46
C LEU A 65 -14.85 5.31 1.85
N PRO A 66 -16.08 5.88 2.02
CA PRO A 66 -16.41 6.56 3.27
C PRO A 66 -16.60 5.59 4.44
N LYS A 67 -17.35 4.50 4.22
CA LYS A 67 -17.71 3.54 5.28
C LYS A 67 -16.50 2.74 5.78
N LYS A 68 -15.52 2.46 4.92
CA LYS A 68 -14.38 1.61 5.27
C LYS A 68 -13.25 2.37 5.96
N LEU A 69 -13.08 3.64 5.59
CA LEU A 69 -12.14 4.55 6.28
C LEU A 69 -12.62 4.89 7.70
N GLU A 70 -13.93 5.06 7.92
CA GLU A 70 -14.48 5.21 9.28
C GLU A 70 -14.16 4.03 10.20
N ILE A 71 -14.16 2.80 9.67
CA ILE A 71 -13.81 1.60 10.44
C ILE A 71 -12.31 1.57 10.76
N LEU A 72 -11.47 2.03 9.84
CA LEU A 72 -10.01 2.10 10.04
C LEU A 72 -9.60 3.22 11.01
N GLY A 73 -10.35 4.32 11.09
CA GLY A 73 -10.07 5.44 12.00
C GLY A 73 -10.56 5.26 13.44
N LYS A 74 -11.26 4.17 13.75
CA LYS A 74 -11.77 3.85 15.09
C LYS A 74 -10.81 2.98 15.93
N TRP A 75 -9.59 2.73 15.44
CA TRP A 75 -8.55 1.98 16.15
C TRP A 75 -7.66 2.90 16.99
#